data_AF-A0A285ZSR0-F1
#
_entry.id   AF-A0A285ZSR0-F1
#
_cell.length_a   1.000
_cell.length_b   1.000
_cell.length_c   1.000
_cell.angle_alpha   90.00
_cell.angle_beta   90.00
_cell.angle_gamma   90.00
#
_symmetry.space_group_name_H-M   'P 1'
#
loop_
_entity.id
_entity.type
_entity.pdbx_description
1 polymer ?
#
loop_
_entity_poly.entity_id
_entity_poly.type
_entity_poly.pdbx_seq_one_letter_code
_entity_poly.pdbx_strand_id
1 'polypeptide(L)' 'MSNKEALHQLYTQCQKINFDESFDIISSAKDPEEADFFRLVTDFILKQKQKKVIKENLF' A
#
# COMPACT_ATOMS: atom_id res chain seq x y z
N MET A 1 -6.47 -20.41 8.99
CA MET A 1 -5.99 -19.70 7.79
C MET A 1 -4.51 -19.99 7.63
N SER A 2 -4.06 -20.32 6.43
CA SER A 2 -2.63 -20.37 6.15
C SER A 2 -2.08 -18.95 6.07
N ASN A 3 -0.82 -18.76 6.50
CA ASN A 3 -0.13 -17.46 6.42
C ASN A 3 -0.15 -16.85 5.01
N LYS A 4 -0.25 -17.68 3.97
CA LYS A 4 -0.40 -17.26 2.56
C LYS A 4 -1.72 -16.54 2.29
N GLU A 5 -2.82 -17.01 2.86
CA GLU A 5 -4.15 -16.40 2.69
C GLU A 5 -4.20 -15.03 3.39
N ALA A 6 -3.60 -14.95 4.58
CA ALA A 6 -3.48 -13.69 5.33
C ALA A 6 -2.71 -12.64 4.52
N LEU A 7 -1.60 -13.04 3.85
CA LEU A 7 -0.85 -12.14 2.98
C LEU A 7 -1.66 -11.66 1.77
N HIS A 8 -2.44 -12.56 1.13
CA HIS A 8 -3.31 -12.17 0.02
C HIS A 8 -4.40 -11.19 0.44
N GLN A 9 -4.98 -11.37 1.62
CA GLN A 9 -5.96 -10.44 2.17
C GLN A 9 -5.34 -9.09 2.50
N LEU A 10 -4.17 -9.07 3.15
CA LEU A 10 -3.40 -7.85 3.41
C LEU A 10 -3.11 -7.09 2.12
N TYR A 11 -2.61 -7.79 1.09
CA TYR A 11 -2.34 -7.19 -0.21
C TYR A 11 -3.58 -6.53 -0.83
N THR A 12 -4.72 -7.24 -0.80
CA THR A 12 -6.00 -6.74 -1.34
C THR A 12 -6.51 -5.55 -0.55
N GLN A 13 -6.36 -5.57 0.78
CA GLN A 13 -6.73 -4.44 1.64
C GLN A 13 -5.84 -3.23 1.35
N CYS A 14 -4.51 -3.42 1.26
CA CYS A 14 -3.59 -2.35 0.87
C CYS A 14 -3.92 -1.76 -0.50
N GLN A 15 -4.31 -2.56 -1.49
CA GLN A 15 -4.72 -2.02 -2.80
C GLN A 15 -5.99 -1.17 -2.74
N LYS A 16 -6.91 -1.47 -1.81
CA LYS A 16 -8.15 -0.71 -1.58
C LYS A 16 -7.94 0.56 -0.76
N ILE A 17 -6.85 0.63 0.01
CA ILE A 17 -6.50 1.84 0.73
C ILE A 17 -6.20 2.93 -0.30
N ASN A 18 -6.92 4.04 -0.19
CA ASN A 18 -6.69 5.20 -1.02
C ASN A 18 -5.51 5.96 -0.40
N PHE A 19 -4.30 5.73 -0.92
CA PHE A 19 -3.08 6.34 -0.40
C PHE A 19 -3.01 7.87 -0.58
N ASP A 20 -4.06 8.52 -1.09
CA ASP A 20 -4.19 9.98 -0.98
C ASP A 20 -4.34 10.41 0.49
N GLU A 21 -4.97 9.56 1.32
CA GLU A 21 -5.08 9.72 2.79
C GLU A 21 -3.90 9.07 3.56
N SER A 22 -2.88 8.55 2.87
CA SER A 22 -1.81 7.75 3.50
C SER A 22 -0.95 8.52 4.50
N PHE A 23 -0.94 9.86 4.44
CA PHE A 23 -0.29 10.70 5.44
C PHE A 23 -0.89 10.52 6.84
N ASP A 24 -2.20 10.33 6.94
CA ASP A 24 -2.91 10.15 8.21
C ASP A 24 -2.62 8.76 8.80
N ILE A 25 -2.53 7.75 7.93
CA ILE A 25 -2.22 6.35 8.30
C ILE A 25 -0.78 6.23 8.80
N ILE A 26 0.19 6.84 8.12
CA ILE A 26 1.60 6.85 8.55
C ILE A 26 1.75 7.64 9.85
N SER A 27 0.98 8.72 10.03
CA SER A 27 1.00 9.53 11.27
C SER A 27 0.34 8.83 12.46
N SER A 28 -0.54 7.85 12.22
CA SER A 28 -1.15 7.03 13.26
C SER A 28 -0.30 5.83 13.70
N ALA A 29 0.89 5.63 13.10
CA ALA A 29 1.79 4.56 13.48
C ALA A 29 2.25 4.71 14.94
N LYS A 30 2.17 3.62 15.70
CA LYS A 30 2.55 3.63 17.12
C LYS A 30 4.06 3.60 17.34
N ASP A 31 4.76 3.02 16.36
CA ASP A 31 6.18 2.73 16.45
C ASP A 31 6.90 3.11 15.14
N PRO A 32 8.19 3.47 15.21
CA PRO A 32 8.96 3.86 14.03
C PRO A 32 9.11 2.72 13.01
N GLU A 33 9.17 1.46 13.45
CA GLU A 33 9.17 0.30 12.54
C GLU A 33 7.83 0.14 11.80
N GLU A 34 6.71 0.38 12.48
CA GLU A 34 5.38 0.34 11.87
C GLU A 34 5.20 1.48 10.85
N ALA A 35 5.71 2.68 11.19
CA ALA A 35 5.71 3.82 10.28
C ALA A 35 6.56 3.57 9.02
N ASP A 36 7.72 2.93 9.17
CA ASP A 36 8.58 2.56 8.04
C ASP A 36 7.91 1.51 7.14
N PHE A 37 7.29 0.49 7.75
CA PHE A 37 6.50 -0.50 7.02
C PHE A 37 5.35 0.15 6.24
N PHE A 38 4.59 1.05 6.86
CA PHE A 38 3.52 1.78 6.18
C PHE A 38 4.04 2.64 5.03
N ARG A 39 5.19 3.30 5.18
CA ARG A 39 5.86 4.01 4.08
C ARG A 39 6.21 3.09 2.92
N LEU A 40 6.87 1.96 3.19
CA LEU A 40 7.29 1.01 2.17
C LEU A 40 6.10 0.42 1.41
N VAL A 41 5.04 0.03 2.12
CA VAL A 41 3.81 -0.50 1.50
C VAL A 41 3.12 0.57 0.66
N THR A 42 3.00 1.79 1.19
CA THR A 42 2.41 2.93 0.49
C THR A 42 3.16 3.24 -0.81
N ASP A 43 4.48 3.38 -0.74
CA ASP A 43 5.34 3.64 -1.89
C ASP A 43 5.25 2.52 -2.94
N PHE A 44 5.22 1.25 -2.50
CA PHE A 44 5.07 0.11 -3.39
C PHE A 44 3.74 0.13 -4.16
N ILE A 45 2.63 0.39 -3.47
CA ILE A 45 1.31 0.42 -4.11
C ILE A 45 1.16 1.67 -5.01
N LEU A 46 1.68 2.82 -4.59
CA LEU A 46 1.72 4.04 -5.43
C LEU A 46 2.52 3.80 -6.71
N LYS A 47 3.70 3.19 -6.62
CA LYS A 47 4.51 2.81 -7.79
C LYS A 47 3.78 1.82 -8.69
N GLN A 48 3.06 0.85 -8.14
CA GLN A 48 2.21 -0.05 -8.94
C GLN A 48 1.09 0.72 -9.65
N LYS A 49 0.36 1.58 -8.95
CA LYS A 49 -0.73 2.39 -9.51
C LYS A 49 -0.18 3.30 -10.62
N GLN A 50 0.93 4.00 -10.39
CA GLN A 50 1.59 4.81 -11.42
C GLN A 50 2.01 3.99 -12.63
N LYS A 51 2.65 2.81 -12.45
CA LYS A 51 2.99 1.92 -13.57
C LYS A 51 1.75 1.47 -14.34
N LYS A 52 0.64 1.23 -13.65
CA LYS A 52 -0.63 0.84 -14.28
C LYS A 52 -1.24 2.00 -15.07
N VAL A 53 -1.31 3.19 -14.48
CA VAL A 53 -1.79 4.42 -15.13
C VAL A 53 -0.91 4.78 -16.33
N ILE A 54 0.42 4.66 -16.22
CA ILE A 54 1.34 4.89 -17.35
C ILE A 54 1.08 3.87 -18.46
N LYS A 55 0.88 2.59 -18.14
CA LYS A 55 0.51 1.57 -19.12
C LYS A 55 -0.85 1.83 -19.77
N GLU A 56 -1.83 2.35 -19.03
CA GLU A 56 -3.15 2.69 -19.54
C GLU A 56 -3.15 4.01 -20.34
N ASN A 57 -2.30 4.99 -20.01
CA ASN A 57 -2.11 6.24 -20.77
C ASN A 57 -1.20 6.10 -22.00
N LEU A 58 -0.58 4.93 -22.19
CA LEU A 58 0.22 4.60 -23.38
C LEU A 58 -0.65 4.04 -24.53
N PHE A 59 -1.97 4.01 -24.37
CA PHE A 59 -2.95 3.63 -25.39
C PHE A 59 -3.91 4.77 -25.71
#